data_AF-A0A1H8SR95-F1
#
_entry.id   AF-A0A1H8SR95-F1
#
_cell.length_a   1.000
_cell.length_b   1.000
_cell.length_c   1.000
_cell.angle_alpha   90.00
_cell.angle_beta   90.00
_cell.angle_gamma   90.00
#
_symmetry.space_group_name_H-M   'P 1'
#
loop_
_entity.id
_entity.type
_entity.pdbx_description
1 polymer ?
#
loop_
_entity_poly.entity_id
_entity_poly.type
_entity_poly.pdbx_seq_one_letter_code
_entity_poly.pdbx_strand_id
1 'polypeptide(L)'
;MNTSVSNNNTIIVSAESGRLHGVEIASETPDFTGIGYVKGTHKDGDWFEVDVHIAESGHYDFSIRYAIPDGRRTNAICIDGAFYGYIISSRTEGFITERQCTVRLTEGVHTVSILKAWDNGADVDCFMFTQTPAPVLDRSPRTLINPNASAETLSLWNYLNSLFGNATLTGQHTASSFTPAKEFEYIRAVTGKQPAIRGFDLLSYTLATETAEPTPHKLLEIEENKGSIEARPSSGRPFITAS
;
A
#
# COMPACT_ATOMS: atom_id res chain seq x y z
N MET A 1 -30.54 33.59 -17.37
CA MET A 1 -29.48 33.73 -16.34
C MET A 1 -28.59 32.51 -16.46
N ASN A 2 -27.33 32.74 -16.79
CA ASN A 2 -26.29 31.70 -16.90
C ASN A 2 -25.97 31.14 -15.51
N THR A 3 -25.85 29.83 -15.41
CA THR A 3 -24.98 29.18 -14.41
C THR A 3 -24.17 28.11 -15.14
N SER A 4 -23.03 28.53 -15.68
CA SER A 4 -21.92 27.65 -16.00
C SER A 4 -21.32 27.17 -14.68
N VAL A 5 -21.56 25.91 -14.31
CA VAL A 5 -20.81 25.24 -13.24
C VAL A 5 -19.49 24.81 -13.86
N SER A 6 -18.40 25.52 -13.56
CA SER A 6 -17.06 25.07 -13.86
C SER A 6 -16.67 23.99 -12.86
N ASN A 7 -16.98 22.73 -13.17
CA ASN A 7 -16.40 21.57 -12.50
C ASN A 7 -14.94 21.44 -12.93
N ASN A 8 -14.01 22.19 -12.34
CA ASN A 8 -12.60 21.81 -12.42
C ASN A 8 -12.08 21.57 -11.00
N ASN A 9 -12.48 20.44 -10.43
CA ASN A 9 -11.95 19.91 -9.17
C ASN A 9 -10.58 19.23 -9.35
N THR A 10 -9.87 19.60 -10.42
CA THR A 10 -8.62 19.00 -10.88
C THR A 10 -7.54 20.06 -10.86
N ILE A 11 -6.50 19.81 -10.07
CA ILE A 11 -5.27 20.59 -10.06
C ILE A 11 -4.36 19.98 -11.12
N ILE A 12 -3.82 20.80 -12.02
CA ILE A 12 -2.89 20.37 -13.07
C ILE A 12 -1.57 21.09 -12.85
N VAL A 13 -0.48 20.33 -12.81
CA VAL A 13 0.88 20.85 -12.63
C VAL A 13 1.76 20.36 -13.78
N SER A 14 2.20 21.29 -14.61
CA SER A 14 3.17 21.10 -15.70
C SER A 14 4.47 20.50 -15.16
N ALA A 15 4.92 19.38 -15.72
CA ALA A 15 6.18 18.74 -15.31
C ALA A 15 7.39 19.64 -15.60
N GLU A 16 7.33 20.40 -16.70
CA GLU A 16 8.38 21.31 -17.15
C GLU A 16 8.52 22.56 -16.26
N SER A 17 7.58 22.79 -15.33
CA SER A 17 7.67 23.85 -14.31
C SER A 17 8.48 23.43 -13.07
N GLY A 18 8.84 22.15 -12.99
CA GLY A 18 9.48 21.53 -11.84
C GLY A 18 10.99 21.79 -11.71
N ARG A 19 11.56 21.21 -10.66
CA ARG A 19 13.01 21.10 -10.46
C ARG A 19 13.49 19.84 -11.15
N LEU A 20 14.53 19.97 -11.97
CA LEU A 20 15.05 18.90 -12.83
C LEU A 20 16.49 18.56 -12.45
N HIS A 21 16.83 17.28 -12.48
CA HIS A 21 18.20 16.79 -12.28
C HIS A 21 18.49 15.66 -13.26
N GLY A 22 19.43 15.89 -14.19
CA GLY A 22 19.83 14.90 -15.19
C GLY A 22 18.85 14.70 -16.35
N VAL A 23 17.68 15.36 -16.33
CA VAL A 23 16.66 15.33 -17.38
C VAL A 23 16.53 16.68 -18.10
N GLU A 24 15.84 16.69 -19.24
CA GLU A 24 15.66 17.88 -20.10
C GLU A 24 14.19 18.13 -20.43
N ILE A 25 13.87 19.39 -20.80
CA ILE A 25 12.57 19.76 -21.35
C ILE A 25 12.63 19.60 -22.87
N ALA A 26 11.61 18.96 -23.42
CA ALA A 26 11.46 18.66 -24.83
C ALA A 26 10.12 19.19 -25.38
N SER A 27 10.02 19.28 -26.70
CA SER A 27 8.82 19.74 -27.39
C SER A 27 8.62 19.06 -28.76
N GLU A 28 9.32 17.94 -29.02
CA GLU A 28 9.23 17.22 -30.29
C GLU A 28 7.97 16.35 -30.43
N THR A 29 7.46 15.78 -29.33
CA THR A 29 6.18 15.05 -29.35
C THR A 29 5.03 16.04 -29.36
N PRO A 30 4.11 16.02 -30.34
CA PRO A 30 3.01 16.98 -30.42
C PRO A 30 1.99 16.79 -29.28
N ASP A 31 1.05 17.74 -29.16
CA ASP A 31 -0.05 17.73 -28.21
C ASP A 31 0.38 17.77 -26.73
N PHE A 32 1.54 18.31 -26.38
CA PHE A 32 1.87 18.65 -24.99
C PHE A 32 1.06 19.86 -24.50
N THR A 33 0.98 20.04 -23.18
CA THR A 33 0.41 21.22 -22.55
C THR A 33 1.52 22.21 -22.17
N GLY A 34 1.19 23.48 -22.00
CA GLY A 34 2.19 24.47 -21.60
C GLY A 34 3.25 24.73 -22.68
N ILE A 35 4.52 24.68 -22.32
CA ILE A 35 5.65 25.01 -23.20
C ILE A 35 6.47 23.81 -23.66
N GLY A 36 6.20 22.63 -23.10
CA GLY A 36 6.91 21.40 -23.38
C GLY A 36 6.57 20.32 -22.38
N TYR A 37 7.44 19.33 -22.25
CA TYR A 37 7.31 18.22 -21.30
C TYR A 37 8.70 17.81 -20.81
N VAL A 38 8.79 17.08 -19.70
CA VAL A 38 10.05 16.51 -19.23
C VAL A 38 10.30 15.19 -19.96
N LYS A 39 11.43 15.11 -20.65
CA LYS A 39 11.87 13.87 -21.31
C LYS A 39 12.30 12.86 -20.24
N GLY A 40 11.91 11.61 -20.42
CA GLY A 40 12.01 10.58 -19.39
C GLY A 40 13.42 10.41 -18.77
N THR A 41 13.47 9.86 -17.56
CA THR A 41 14.74 9.59 -16.85
C THR A 41 15.53 8.46 -17.53
N HIS A 42 16.82 8.65 -17.79
CA HIS A 42 17.63 7.68 -18.56
C HIS A 42 18.83 7.12 -17.79
N LYS A 43 19.42 7.90 -16.88
CA LYS A 43 20.61 7.55 -16.10
C LYS A 43 20.26 7.42 -14.62
N ASP A 44 21.01 6.59 -13.92
CA ASP A 44 20.88 6.47 -12.47
C ASP A 44 21.17 7.82 -11.82
N GLY A 45 20.27 8.27 -10.95
CA GLY A 45 20.31 9.61 -10.34
C GLY A 45 19.50 10.67 -11.09
N ASP A 46 18.92 10.36 -12.26
CA ASP A 46 17.97 11.25 -12.92
C ASP A 46 16.66 11.33 -12.12
N TRP A 47 16.16 12.55 -11.95
CA TRP A 47 14.86 12.81 -11.34
C TRP A 47 14.30 14.17 -11.76
N PHE A 48 12.99 14.32 -11.60
CA PHE A 48 12.33 15.61 -11.63
C PHE A 48 11.20 15.65 -10.60
N GLU A 49 10.88 16.84 -10.10
CA GLU A 49 9.82 17.02 -9.13
C GLU A 49 9.08 18.32 -9.32
N VAL A 50 7.80 18.33 -8.95
CA VAL A 50 6.93 19.50 -8.97
C VAL A 50 6.33 19.74 -7.60
N ASP A 51 5.98 20.99 -7.34
CA ASP A 51 5.20 21.38 -6.16
C ASP A 51 3.72 21.43 -6.54
N VAL A 52 2.86 20.80 -5.74
CA VAL A 52 1.40 20.86 -5.89
C VAL A 52 0.78 21.53 -4.68
N HIS A 53 -0.07 22.53 -4.91
CA HIS A 53 -0.79 23.23 -3.85
C HIS A 53 -2.19 22.64 -3.67
N ILE A 54 -2.42 22.03 -2.51
CA ILE A 54 -3.68 21.40 -2.12
C ILE A 54 -4.46 22.37 -1.22
N ALA A 55 -5.63 22.81 -1.70
CA ALA A 55 -6.46 23.78 -1.00
C ALA A 55 -7.31 23.18 0.13
N GLU A 56 -7.58 21.87 0.10
CA GLU A 56 -8.40 21.19 1.10
C GLU A 56 -7.83 19.79 1.39
N SER A 57 -7.73 19.43 2.67
CA SER A 57 -7.32 18.07 3.04
C SER A 57 -8.34 17.04 2.55
N GLY A 58 -7.91 16.04 1.78
CA GLY A 58 -8.84 15.12 1.13
C GLY A 58 -8.19 13.95 0.41
N HIS A 59 -9.00 13.22 -0.34
CA HIS A 59 -8.51 12.20 -1.28
C HIS A 59 -8.51 12.77 -2.68
N TYR A 60 -7.49 12.40 -3.46
CA TYR A 60 -7.27 12.87 -4.81
C TYR A 60 -6.94 11.68 -5.71
N ASP A 61 -7.64 11.55 -6.83
CA ASP A 61 -7.21 10.69 -7.92
C ASP A 61 -6.00 11.33 -8.60
N PHE A 62 -4.86 10.70 -8.43
CA PHE A 62 -3.60 11.09 -9.02
C PHE A 62 -3.46 10.47 -10.41
N SER A 63 -3.34 11.32 -11.43
CA SER A 63 -3.14 10.92 -12.82
C SER A 63 -1.92 11.59 -13.40
N ILE A 64 -1.33 10.96 -14.40
CA ILE A 64 -0.18 11.49 -15.14
C ILE A 64 -0.56 11.55 -16.61
N ARG A 65 -0.23 12.67 -17.25
CA ARG A 65 -0.23 12.78 -18.70
C ARG A 65 1.18 12.50 -19.21
N TYR A 66 1.34 11.42 -19.96
CA TYR A 66 2.65 10.94 -20.38
C TYR A 66 2.63 10.34 -21.79
N ALA A 67 3.80 10.27 -22.42
CA ALA A 67 4.03 9.61 -23.68
C ALA A 67 5.19 8.60 -23.57
N ILE A 68 5.05 7.49 -24.27
CA ILE A 68 6.10 6.47 -24.38
C ILE A 68 6.24 6.13 -25.87
N PRO A 69 7.24 6.70 -26.57
CA PRO A 69 7.39 6.47 -28.01
C PRO A 69 7.72 5.00 -28.33
N ASP A 70 8.41 4.32 -27.41
CA ASP A 70 8.88 2.94 -27.59
C ASP A 70 8.88 2.14 -26.27
N GLY A 71 8.60 0.85 -26.41
CA GLY A 71 8.86 -0.15 -25.37
C GLY A 71 8.09 0.05 -24.05
N ARG A 72 8.55 -0.67 -23.03
CA ARG A 72 8.08 -0.55 -21.65
C ARG A 72 8.93 0.51 -20.93
N ARG A 73 8.30 1.25 -20.01
CA ARG A 73 8.97 2.20 -19.10
C ARG A 73 8.62 1.88 -17.67
N THR A 74 9.55 2.15 -16.77
CA THR A 74 9.33 2.04 -15.33
C THR A 74 9.80 3.31 -14.65
N ASN A 75 8.94 3.90 -13.82
CA ASN A 75 9.20 5.15 -13.10
C ASN A 75 8.94 4.91 -11.60
N ALA A 76 9.82 5.41 -10.73
CA ALA A 76 9.56 5.46 -9.30
C ALA A 76 8.87 6.77 -8.95
N ILE A 77 7.75 6.72 -8.20
CA ILE A 77 7.09 7.91 -7.69
C ILE A 77 7.40 8.09 -6.21
N CYS A 78 7.71 9.32 -5.85
CA CYS A 78 7.69 9.77 -4.47
C CYS A 78 6.66 10.90 -4.28
N ILE A 79 6.00 10.91 -3.13
CA ILE A 79 5.17 12.04 -2.67
C ILE A 79 5.74 12.48 -1.31
N ASP A 80 6.08 13.76 -1.16
CA ASP A 80 6.76 14.32 0.02
C ASP A 80 8.04 13.54 0.39
N GLY A 81 8.76 13.06 -0.62
CA GLY A 81 9.97 12.23 -0.46
C GLY A 81 9.72 10.79 -0.03
N ALA A 82 8.48 10.40 0.30
CA ALA A 82 8.14 9.02 0.61
C ALA A 82 7.91 8.21 -0.68
N PHE A 83 8.56 7.05 -0.80
CA PHE A 83 8.39 6.16 -1.94
C PHE A 83 6.96 5.61 -1.98
N TYR A 84 6.24 5.92 -3.05
CA TYR A 84 4.84 5.54 -3.23
C TYR A 84 4.70 4.23 -4.02
N GLY A 85 5.57 4.02 -5.01
CA GLY A 85 5.55 2.81 -5.82
C GLY A 85 6.21 3.00 -7.18
N TYR A 86 6.20 1.91 -7.95
CA TYR A 86 6.62 1.92 -9.34
C TYR A 86 5.41 1.98 -10.26
N ILE A 87 5.47 2.84 -11.28
CA ILE A 87 4.57 2.78 -12.43
C ILE A 87 5.28 2.04 -13.54
N ILE A 88 4.63 1.00 -14.06
CA ILE A 88 5.07 0.27 -15.24
C ILE A 88 4.07 0.57 -16.35
N SER A 89 4.55 1.23 -17.39
CA SER A 89 3.72 1.67 -18.53
C SER A 89 4.28 1.11 -19.83
N SER A 90 3.39 0.91 -20.81
CA SER A 90 3.74 0.41 -22.15
C SER A 90 3.67 1.54 -23.18
N ARG A 91 4.21 1.28 -24.38
CA ARG A 91 4.17 2.21 -25.52
C ARG A 91 2.78 2.84 -25.71
N THR A 92 2.78 4.14 -25.96
CA THR A 92 1.59 4.94 -26.27
C THR A 92 1.67 5.52 -27.67
N GLU A 93 0.54 5.98 -28.20
CA GLU A 93 0.49 6.78 -29.42
C GLU A 93 0.29 8.25 -29.04
N GLY A 94 1.41 8.97 -28.88
CA GLY A 94 1.41 10.32 -28.33
C GLY A 94 1.10 10.34 -26.83
N PHE A 95 0.69 11.51 -26.33
CA PHE A 95 0.36 11.70 -24.93
C PHE A 95 -1.02 11.13 -24.59
N ILE A 96 -1.06 10.31 -23.54
CA ILE A 96 -2.30 9.83 -22.91
C ILE A 96 -2.37 10.30 -21.47
N THR A 97 -3.57 10.32 -20.90
CA THR A 97 -3.78 10.57 -19.48
C THR A 97 -4.27 9.30 -18.80
N GLU A 98 -3.58 8.89 -17.74
CA GLU A 98 -3.92 7.68 -17.00
C GLU A 98 -3.93 7.95 -15.49
N ARG A 99 -5.00 7.50 -14.83
CA ARG A 99 -5.11 7.49 -13.38
C ARG A 99 -4.22 6.40 -12.80
N GLN A 100 -3.32 6.80 -11.90
CA GLN A 100 -2.35 5.92 -11.27
C GLN A 100 -2.91 5.32 -9.98
N CYS A 101 -3.49 6.16 -9.12
CA CYS A 101 -4.05 5.74 -7.84
C CYS A 101 -4.91 6.84 -7.20
N THR A 102 -5.46 6.56 -6.02
CA THR A 102 -6.01 7.57 -5.12
C THR A 102 -5.04 7.80 -3.98
N VAL A 103 -4.67 9.05 -3.74
CA VAL A 103 -3.78 9.48 -2.64
C VAL A 103 -4.57 10.32 -1.64
N ARG A 104 -4.14 10.31 -0.37
CA ARG A 104 -4.64 11.25 0.65
C ARG A 104 -3.61 12.35 0.82
N LEU A 105 -4.03 13.60 0.63
CA LEU A 105 -3.18 14.78 0.77
C LEU A 105 -3.79 15.74 1.80
N THR A 106 -2.94 16.44 2.53
CA THR A 106 -3.35 17.50 3.46
C THR A 106 -3.43 18.84 2.73
N GLU A 107 -4.11 19.82 3.33
CA GLU A 107 -4.01 21.20 2.88
C GLU A 107 -2.55 21.68 3.00
N GLY A 108 -2.05 22.33 1.95
CA GLY A 108 -0.68 22.83 1.91
C GLY A 108 0.04 22.51 0.60
N VAL A 109 1.36 22.66 0.61
CA VAL A 109 2.21 22.33 -0.53
C VAL A 109 2.78 20.92 -0.33
N HIS A 110 2.63 20.08 -1.35
CA HIS A 110 3.20 18.76 -1.42
C HIS A 110 4.18 18.67 -2.58
N THR A 111 5.16 17.77 -2.50
CA THR A 111 6.08 17.49 -3.62
C THR A 111 5.75 16.16 -4.27
N VAL A 112 5.84 16.11 -5.60
CA VAL A 112 5.65 14.90 -6.39
C VAL A 112 6.86 14.73 -7.27
N SER A 113 7.58 13.62 -7.11
CA SER A 113 8.83 13.36 -7.80
C SER A 113 8.74 12.09 -8.64
N ILE A 114 9.33 12.13 -9.82
CA ILE A 114 9.59 10.96 -10.66
C ILE A 114 11.09 10.73 -10.69
N LEU A 115 11.50 9.51 -10.36
CA LEU A 115 12.89 9.08 -10.33
C LEU A 115 13.13 7.93 -11.31
N LYS A 116 14.37 7.84 -11.80
CA LYS A 116 14.86 6.67 -12.54
C LYS A 116 14.60 5.38 -11.76
N ALA A 117 13.99 4.39 -12.42
CA ALA A 117 13.86 3.03 -11.91
C ALA A 117 14.71 2.06 -12.76
N TRP A 118 14.23 0.84 -13.03
CA TRP A 118 14.99 -0.15 -13.80
C TRP A 118 15.11 0.20 -15.29
N ASP A 119 13.99 0.51 -15.95
CA ASP A 119 13.94 0.85 -17.37
C ASP A 119 14.16 2.37 -17.57
N ASN A 120 14.15 2.84 -18.82
CA ASN A 120 13.99 4.28 -19.10
C ASN A 120 12.66 4.79 -18.51
N GLY A 121 12.59 6.09 -18.28
CA GLY A 121 11.38 6.79 -17.84
C GLY A 121 10.46 7.17 -18.99
N ALA A 122 9.22 7.51 -18.65
CA ALA A 122 8.25 8.06 -19.62
C ALA A 122 8.48 9.56 -19.83
N ASP A 123 8.12 10.07 -21.01
CA ASP A 123 8.04 11.51 -21.23
C ASP A 123 6.80 12.03 -20.50
N VAL A 124 6.94 12.99 -19.60
CA VAL A 124 5.86 13.45 -18.72
C VAL A 124 5.53 14.91 -19.00
N ASP A 125 4.27 15.15 -19.37
CA ASP A 125 3.74 16.47 -19.67
C ASP A 125 3.21 17.14 -18.40
N CYS A 126 2.26 16.51 -17.70
CA CYS A 126 1.74 17.07 -16.47
C CYS A 126 1.23 16.02 -15.48
N PHE A 127 1.12 16.45 -14.22
CA PHE A 127 0.49 15.73 -13.13
C PHE A 127 -0.89 16.31 -12.85
N MET A 128 -1.86 15.45 -12.55
CA MET A 128 -3.24 15.85 -12.32
C MET A 128 -3.76 15.25 -11.00
N PHE A 129 -4.37 16.10 -10.18
CA PHE A 129 -4.97 15.72 -8.89
C PHE A 129 -6.43 16.11 -8.89
N THR A 130 -7.32 15.14 -9.05
CA THR A 130 -8.76 15.37 -9.03
C THR A 130 -9.31 14.97 -7.67
N GLN A 131 -9.87 15.90 -6.91
CA GLN A 131 -10.45 15.56 -5.60
C GLN A 131 -11.58 14.54 -5.78
N THR A 132 -11.55 13.51 -4.96
CA THR A 132 -12.41 12.33 -5.03
C THR A 132 -12.86 11.94 -3.62
N PRO A 133 -14.02 11.29 -3.43
CA PRO A 133 -14.41 10.77 -2.12
C PRO A 133 -13.38 9.79 -1.57
N ALA A 134 -13.38 9.60 -0.24
CA ALA A 134 -12.56 8.56 0.37
C ALA A 134 -12.86 7.19 -0.26
N PRO A 135 -11.83 6.37 -0.55
CA PRO A 135 -12.04 5.01 -1.03
C PRO A 135 -12.92 4.25 -0.05
N VAL A 136 -14.05 3.74 -0.52
CA VAL A 136 -14.94 2.92 0.30
C VAL A 136 -14.46 1.49 0.21
N LEU A 137 -14.03 0.93 1.34
CA LEU A 137 -13.75 -0.50 1.46
C LEU A 137 -15.06 -1.25 1.68
N ASP A 138 -15.86 -1.36 0.63
CA ASP A 138 -17.08 -2.16 0.63
C ASP A 138 -16.87 -3.44 -0.17
N ARG A 139 -17.33 -4.55 0.38
CA ARG A 139 -17.45 -5.81 -0.34
C ARG A 139 -18.70 -6.52 0.17
N SER A 140 -19.40 -7.19 -0.74
CA SER A 140 -20.43 -8.15 -0.33
C SER A 140 -19.84 -9.19 0.63
N PRO A 141 -20.52 -9.51 1.74
CA PRO A 141 -20.10 -10.57 2.64
C PRO A 141 -19.81 -11.84 1.86
N ARG A 142 -18.63 -12.41 2.07
CA ARG A 142 -18.22 -13.63 1.38
C ARG A 142 -18.78 -14.83 2.13
N THR A 143 -19.11 -15.90 1.43
CA THR A 143 -19.45 -17.19 2.06
C THR A 143 -18.19 -18.03 2.27
N LEU A 144 -18.25 -18.96 3.21
CA LEU A 144 -17.18 -19.95 3.38
C LEU A 144 -17.17 -20.92 2.20
N ILE A 145 -15.99 -21.27 1.70
CA ILE A 145 -15.84 -22.22 0.59
C ILE A 145 -16.20 -23.66 1.01
N ASN A 146 -16.02 -24.00 2.28
CA ASN A 146 -16.46 -25.29 2.83
C ASN A 146 -17.94 -25.18 3.26
N PRO A 147 -18.87 -25.84 2.56
CA PRO A 147 -20.30 -25.78 2.92
C PRO A 147 -20.61 -26.49 4.25
N ASN A 148 -19.72 -27.36 4.72
CA ASN A 148 -19.85 -28.11 5.98
C ASN A 148 -19.00 -27.50 7.10
N ALA A 149 -18.75 -26.19 7.07
CA ALA A 149 -18.00 -25.52 8.12
C ALA A 149 -18.71 -25.63 9.48
N SER A 150 -17.93 -25.74 10.56
CA SER A 150 -18.46 -25.76 11.92
C SER A 150 -19.21 -24.46 12.26
N ALA A 151 -20.08 -24.52 13.28
CA ALA A 151 -20.81 -23.33 13.75
C ALA A 151 -19.86 -22.24 14.25
N GLU A 152 -18.76 -22.62 14.90
CA GLU A 152 -17.72 -21.71 15.40
C GLU A 152 -16.99 -21.02 14.25
N THR A 153 -16.65 -21.76 13.18
CA THR A 153 -16.03 -21.19 11.98
C THR A 153 -16.97 -20.20 11.29
N LEU A 154 -18.25 -20.55 11.16
CA LEU A 154 -19.24 -19.65 10.57
C LEU A 154 -19.43 -18.38 11.41
N SER A 155 -19.50 -18.52 12.73
CA SER A 155 -19.62 -17.38 13.66
C SER A 155 -18.42 -16.43 13.55
N LEU A 156 -17.20 -16.98 13.58
CA LEU A 156 -15.98 -16.19 13.42
C LEU A 156 -15.96 -15.47 12.06
N TRP A 157 -16.29 -16.18 10.99
CA TRP A 157 -16.30 -15.61 9.65
C TRP A 157 -17.29 -14.45 9.49
N ASN A 158 -18.48 -14.58 10.09
CA ASN A 158 -19.48 -13.52 10.10
C ASN A 158 -18.97 -12.29 10.88
N TYR A 159 -18.30 -12.49 12.02
CA TYR A 159 -17.66 -11.40 12.77
C TYR A 159 -16.56 -10.70 11.96
N LEU A 160 -15.69 -11.45 11.27
CA LEU A 160 -14.66 -10.86 10.41
C LEU A 160 -15.27 -10.07 9.25
N ASN A 161 -16.36 -10.56 8.66
CA ASN A 161 -17.08 -9.82 7.62
C ASN A 161 -17.74 -8.54 8.15
N SER A 162 -18.27 -8.53 9.38
CA SER A 162 -18.90 -7.32 9.94
C SER A 162 -17.91 -6.20 10.25
N LEU A 163 -16.62 -6.55 10.45
CA LEU A 163 -15.55 -5.57 10.69
C LEU A 163 -14.90 -5.04 9.40
N PHE A 164 -15.07 -5.73 8.26
CA PHE A 164 -14.41 -5.35 7.01
C PHE A 164 -14.77 -3.92 6.60
N GLY A 165 -13.76 -3.11 6.31
CA GLY A 165 -13.91 -1.69 5.97
C GLY A 165 -14.19 -0.74 7.15
N ASN A 166 -14.57 -1.28 8.32
CA ASN A 166 -14.96 -0.49 9.49
C ASN A 166 -13.93 -0.50 10.62
N ALA A 167 -13.14 -1.57 10.75
CA ALA A 167 -12.16 -1.72 11.82
C ALA A 167 -10.94 -2.54 11.37
N THR A 168 -9.82 -2.33 12.06
CA THR A 168 -8.62 -3.17 11.96
C THR A 168 -8.45 -3.97 13.24
N LEU A 169 -8.33 -5.29 13.12
CA LEU A 169 -8.01 -6.15 14.25
C LEU A 169 -6.50 -6.17 14.49
N THR A 170 -6.09 -5.92 15.74
CA THR A 170 -4.69 -6.08 16.15
C THR A 170 -4.35 -7.55 16.28
N GLY A 171 -3.19 -7.95 15.78
CA GLY A 171 -2.70 -9.32 15.86
C GLY A 171 -1.25 -9.36 16.30
N GLN A 172 -0.88 -10.43 17.02
CA GLN A 172 0.50 -10.69 17.41
C GLN A 172 0.81 -12.17 17.22
N HIS A 173 1.87 -12.47 16.47
CA HIS A 173 2.41 -13.82 16.37
C HIS A 173 3.22 -14.16 17.62
N THR A 174 3.09 -15.39 18.12
CA THR A 174 3.85 -15.88 19.26
C THR A 174 4.52 -17.18 18.86
N ALA A 175 5.85 -17.22 18.91
CA ALA A 175 6.63 -18.45 18.67
C ALA A 175 6.57 -19.43 19.86
N SER A 176 5.96 -19.03 20.98
CA SER A 176 5.94 -19.81 22.21
C SER A 176 4.55 -20.27 22.64
N SER A 177 4.43 -21.55 22.99
CA SER A 177 3.36 -22.17 23.79
C SER A 177 3.41 -21.74 25.26
N PHE A 178 4.52 -21.11 25.68
CA PHE A 178 4.67 -20.56 27.02
C PHE A 178 3.51 -19.61 27.34
N THR A 179 2.91 -19.85 28.50
CA THR A 179 1.93 -18.96 29.09
C THR A 179 2.55 -18.28 30.32
N PRO A 180 2.53 -16.94 30.42
CA PRO A 180 1.97 -16.02 29.43
C PRO A 180 2.92 -15.80 28.24
N ALA A 181 2.36 -15.61 27.04
CA ALA A 181 3.15 -15.24 25.86
C ALA A 181 3.78 -13.86 26.11
N LYS A 182 5.12 -13.80 26.09
CA LYS A 182 5.90 -12.62 26.52
C LYS A 182 5.51 -11.37 25.73
N GLU A 183 5.26 -11.51 24.43
CA GLU A 183 4.85 -10.43 23.54
C GLU A 183 3.48 -9.85 23.93
N PHE A 184 2.52 -10.68 24.32
CA PHE A 184 1.20 -10.23 24.76
C PHE A 184 1.27 -9.45 26.08
N GLU A 185 2.14 -9.89 27.01
CA GLU A 185 2.38 -9.19 28.27
C GLU A 185 3.09 -7.86 28.05
N TYR A 186 4.10 -7.83 27.18
CA TYR A 186 4.79 -6.62 26.81
C TYR A 186 3.85 -5.60 26.18
N ILE A 187 3.04 -6.01 25.19
CA ILE A 187 2.05 -5.13 24.55
C ILE A 187 1.06 -4.59 25.59
N ARG A 188 0.58 -5.43 26.51
CA ARG A 188 -0.30 -4.99 27.58
C ARG A 188 0.35 -3.99 28.52
N ALA A 189 1.60 -4.22 28.91
CA ALA A 189 2.33 -3.33 29.80
C ALA A 189 2.57 -1.94 29.17
N VAL A 190 2.84 -1.88 27.87
CA VAL A 190 3.10 -0.63 27.14
C VAL A 190 1.82 0.11 26.75
N THR A 191 0.78 -0.63 26.32
CA THR A 191 -0.42 -0.02 25.70
C THR A 191 -1.67 -0.05 26.58
N GLY A 192 -1.66 -0.83 27.66
CA GLY A 192 -2.85 -1.13 28.47
C GLY A 192 -3.87 -2.06 27.80
N LYS A 193 -3.59 -2.56 26.58
CA LYS A 193 -4.49 -3.42 25.79
C LYS A 193 -3.78 -4.69 25.31
N GLN A 194 -4.52 -5.72 24.95
CA GLN A 194 -3.99 -6.94 24.32
C GLN A 194 -4.41 -7.05 22.85
N PRO A 195 -3.59 -7.70 22.00
CA PRO A 195 -3.98 -8.01 20.62
C PRO A 195 -5.26 -8.86 20.56
N ALA A 196 -6.13 -8.57 19.58
CA ALA A 196 -7.36 -9.33 19.38
C ALA A 196 -7.12 -10.72 18.77
N ILE A 197 -6.08 -10.88 17.96
CA ILE A 197 -5.70 -12.12 17.27
C ILE A 197 -4.34 -12.61 17.78
N ARG A 198 -4.26 -13.89 18.15
CA ARG A 198 -2.98 -14.59 18.41
C ARG A 198 -2.59 -15.46 17.22
N GLY A 199 -1.40 -15.23 16.67
CA GLY A 199 -0.78 -16.12 15.70
C GLY A 199 0.03 -17.21 16.38
N PHE A 200 0.02 -18.41 15.81
CA PHE A 200 0.78 -19.59 16.23
C PHE A 200 1.32 -20.31 14.99
N ASP A 201 2.31 -21.18 15.18
CA ASP A 201 2.89 -22.02 14.12
C ASP A 201 2.70 -23.52 14.44
N LEU A 202 2.58 -24.31 13.37
CA LEU A 202 2.50 -25.78 13.41
C LEU A 202 3.86 -26.44 13.13
N LEU A 203 4.95 -25.67 13.09
CA LEU A 203 6.31 -26.14 12.82
C LEU A 203 6.69 -27.37 13.66
N SER A 204 6.35 -27.40 14.94
CA SER A 204 6.70 -28.52 15.84
C SER A 204 5.95 -29.82 15.56
N TYR A 205 4.96 -29.80 14.65
CA TYR A 205 4.17 -30.97 14.27
C TYR A 205 4.62 -31.59 12.94
N THR A 206 5.68 -31.05 12.30
CA THR A 206 6.24 -31.64 11.08
C THR A 206 7.50 -32.47 11.37
N LEU A 207 7.59 -33.62 10.71
CA LEU A 207 8.80 -34.46 10.70
C LEU A 207 9.96 -33.80 9.92
N ALA A 208 9.68 -32.78 9.10
CA ALA A 208 10.69 -32.08 8.31
C ALA A 208 11.59 -31.15 9.13
N THR A 209 11.36 -31.03 10.44
CA THR A 209 12.24 -30.28 11.36
C THR A 209 13.42 -31.11 11.86
N GLU A 210 13.42 -32.42 11.62
CA GLU A 210 14.51 -33.33 11.96
C GLU A 210 15.66 -33.14 10.96
N THR A 211 16.78 -32.59 11.43
CA THR A 211 18.02 -32.44 10.66
C THR A 211 19.15 -33.15 11.39
N ALA A 212 20.15 -33.65 10.66
CA ALA A 212 21.25 -34.42 11.26
C ALA A 212 22.05 -33.63 12.31
N GLU A 213 22.12 -32.30 12.16
CA GLU A 213 22.79 -31.38 13.10
C GLU A 213 21.95 -30.12 13.31
N PRO A 214 20.93 -30.15 14.19
CA PRO A 214 20.10 -28.98 14.45
C PRO A 214 20.88 -27.97 15.30
N THR A 215 20.80 -26.69 14.94
CA THR A 215 21.40 -25.62 15.77
C THR A 215 20.58 -25.45 17.06
N PRO A 216 21.19 -24.94 18.15
CA PRO A 216 20.45 -24.66 19.39
C PRO A 216 19.24 -23.74 19.20
N HIS A 217 19.33 -22.78 18.28
CA HIS A 217 18.21 -21.90 17.93
C HIS A 217 17.03 -22.67 17.34
N LYS A 218 17.29 -23.61 16.41
CA LYS A 218 16.22 -24.45 15.83
C LYS A 218 15.56 -25.33 16.88
N LEU A 219 16.35 -25.93 17.77
CA LEU A 219 15.82 -26.74 18.86
C LEU A 219 14.94 -25.92 19.81
N LEU A 220 15.37 -24.70 20.13
CA LEU A 220 14.58 -23.76 20.93
C LEU A 220 13.28 -23.42 20.21
N GLU A 221 13.32 -23.00 18.94
CA GLU A 221 12.14 -22.63 18.16
C GLU A 221 11.11 -23.78 18.04
N ILE A 222 11.58 -25.02 17.83
CA ILE A 222 10.72 -26.21 17.82
C ILE A 222 10.11 -26.44 19.22
N GLU A 223 10.89 -26.33 20.28
CA GLU A 223 10.40 -26.52 21.65
C GLU A 223 9.39 -25.45 22.03
N GLU A 224 9.66 -24.19 21.68
CA GLU A 224 8.76 -23.08 21.96
C GLU A 224 7.42 -23.25 21.22
N ASN A 225 7.40 -23.76 19.99
CA ASN A 225 6.15 -23.95 19.25
C ASN A 225 5.32 -25.18 19.68
N LYS A 226 5.86 -26.12 20.47
CA LYS A 226 5.11 -27.29 20.96
C LYS A 226 4.01 -26.87 21.93
N GLY A 227 2.76 -27.25 21.70
CA GLY A 227 1.68 -26.89 22.62
C GLY A 227 0.97 -25.58 22.25
N SER A 228 1.35 -24.94 21.13
CA SER A 228 0.85 -23.61 20.72
C SER A 228 -0.66 -23.61 20.41
N ILE A 229 -1.22 -24.77 20.03
CA ILE A 229 -2.64 -24.96 19.72
C ILE A 229 -3.43 -25.57 20.90
N GLU A 230 -2.79 -26.35 21.76
CA GLU A 230 -3.38 -27.07 22.89
C GLU A 230 -3.44 -26.21 24.16
N ALA A 231 -2.57 -25.20 24.26
CA ALA A 231 -2.61 -24.18 25.30
C ALA A 231 -3.82 -23.26 25.08
N ARG A 232 -5.02 -23.80 25.33
CA ARG A 232 -6.23 -23.01 25.60
C ARG A 232 -5.84 -22.02 26.70
N PRO A 233 -6.00 -20.69 26.50
CA PRO A 233 -5.71 -19.77 27.59
C PRO A 233 -6.57 -20.21 28.78
N SER A 234 -5.93 -20.39 29.93
CA SER A 234 -6.56 -20.85 31.19
C SER A 234 -7.74 -19.96 31.63
N SER A 235 -7.91 -18.81 30.98
CA SER A 235 -9.03 -17.87 31.12
C SER A 235 -10.30 -18.24 30.33
N GLY A 236 -10.34 -19.35 29.59
CA GLY A 236 -11.52 -19.76 28.80
C GLY A 236 -11.89 -18.81 27.66
N ARG A 237 -10.98 -17.90 27.26
CA ARG A 237 -11.23 -16.93 26.19
C ARG A 237 -10.85 -17.52 24.82
N PRO A 238 -11.65 -17.32 23.77
CA PRO A 238 -11.31 -17.75 22.42
C PRO A 238 -10.02 -17.09 21.92
N PHE A 239 -9.31 -17.74 20.98
CA PHE A 239 -8.09 -17.23 20.32
C PHE A 239 -8.30 -15.92 19.55
N ILE A 240 -9.57 -15.54 19.35
CA ILE A 240 -10.00 -14.24 18.85
C ILE A 240 -10.96 -13.69 19.88
N THR A 241 -10.60 -12.57 20.51
CA THR A 241 -11.47 -11.89 21.45
C THR A 241 -12.08 -10.66 20.78
N ALA A 242 -13.41 -10.58 20.77
CA ALA A 242 -14.10 -9.33 20.53
C ALA A 242 -14.00 -8.51 21.83
N SER A 243 -13.19 -7.46 21.82
CA SER A 243 -13.15 -6.45 22.88
C SER A 243 -14.03 -5.27 22.51
#